data_AF-A0A9D8I5U6-F1
#
_entry.id   AF-A0A9D8I5U6-F1
#
_cell.length_a   1.000
_cell.length_b   1.000
_cell.length_c   1.000
_cell.angle_alpha   90.00
_cell.angle_beta   90.00
_cell.angle_gamma   90.00
#
_symmetry.space_group_name_H-M   'P 1'
#
loop_
_entity.id
_entity.type
_entity.pdbx_description
1 polymer ?
#
loop_
_entity_poly.entity_id
_entity_poly.type
_entity_poly.pdbx_seq_one_letter_code
_entity_poly.pdbx_strand_id
1 'polypeptide(L)'
;MRRWLLSLGLWVGLTASEATAMPLRQSLAMFESGASGAARGAADLKRGGSGEVSRFQIMPDVWHQYSRSRDYDDPDTAWQVASRILNDRCKRFRSATGREPNAQEIYLLWNKPGSFEASGFVLSKVKPLYRERAGRFANLHHSR
;
A
#
# COMPACT_ATOMS: atom_id res chain seq x y z
N MET A 1 59.22 3.68 -31.19
CA MET A 1 57.83 3.73 -31.69
C MET A 1 56.90 4.04 -30.51
N ARG A 2 56.32 5.25 -30.45
CA ARG A 2 55.42 5.73 -29.37
C ARG A 2 53.99 5.30 -29.68
N ARG A 3 53.38 4.47 -28.83
CA ARG A 3 51.96 4.08 -28.93
C ARG A 3 51.12 5.20 -28.32
N TRP A 4 50.24 5.78 -29.13
CA TRP A 4 49.29 6.82 -28.72
C TRP A 4 48.14 6.19 -27.93
N LEU A 5 47.77 6.87 -26.84
CA LEU A 5 46.60 6.62 -26.01
C LEU A 5 45.33 7.01 -26.78
N LEU A 6 44.32 6.13 -26.79
CA LEU A 6 42.95 6.48 -27.12
C LEU A 6 42.07 6.08 -25.94
N SER A 7 41.80 7.06 -25.07
CA SER A 7 40.83 6.96 -23.99
C SER A 7 39.43 7.17 -24.59
N LEU A 8 38.65 6.10 -24.72
CA LEU A 8 37.24 6.20 -25.03
C LEU A 8 36.50 6.64 -23.76
N GLY A 9 36.06 7.90 -23.71
CA GLY A 9 35.19 8.40 -22.65
C GLY A 9 33.79 7.82 -22.81
N LEU A 10 33.43 6.87 -21.94
CA LEU A 10 32.06 6.34 -21.84
C LEU A 10 31.22 7.31 -21.00
N TRP A 11 30.41 8.14 -21.66
CA TRP A 11 29.35 8.91 -21.00
C TRP A 11 28.18 7.98 -20.71
N VAL A 12 28.08 7.49 -19.47
CA VAL A 12 26.86 6.82 -19.00
C VAL A 12 25.85 7.91 -18.65
N GLY A 13 24.86 8.09 -19.52
CA GLY A 13 23.69 8.90 -19.23
C GLY A 13 22.88 8.26 -18.10
N LEU A 14 22.91 8.87 -16.92
CA LEU A 14 22.07 8.48 -15.80
C LEU A 14 20.65 9.00 -16.10
N THR A 15 19.81 8.21 -16.77
CA THR A 15 18.39 8.51 -16.87
C THR A 15 17.78 8.29 -15.49
N ALA A 16 17.62 9.37 -14.71
CA ALA A 16 16.76 9.35 -13.54
C ALA A 16 15.35 8.95 -14.01
N SER A 17 14.93 7.73 -13.72
CA SER A 17 13.53 7.35 -13.91
C SER A 17 12.72 8.19 -12.93
N GLU A 18 11.88 9.09 -13.44
CA GLU A 18 10.86 9.72 -12.61
C GLU A 18 9.95 8.60 -12.10
N ALA A 19 10.11 8.23 -10.83
CA ALA A 19 9.24 7.27 -10.19
C ALA A 19 7.83 7.88 -10.22
N THR A 20 6.95 7.37 -11.08
CA THR A 20 5.56 7.81 -11.13
C THR A 20 4.83 7.27 -9.90
N ALA A 21 3.94 8.08 -9.33
CA ALA A 21 3.18 7.74 -8.13
C ALA A 21 2.40 6.43 -8.36
N MET A 22 2.59 5.44 -7.49
CA MET A 22 1.97 4.13 -7.69
C MET A 22 0.47 4.18 -7.32
N PRO A 23 -0.45 3.73 -8.21
CA PRO A 23 -1.89 3.68 -7.92
C PRO A 23 -2.20 2.93 -6.62
N LEU A 24 -3.27 3.32 -5.92
CA LEU A 24 -3.62 2.79 -4.59
C LEU A 24 -3.66 1.26 -4.51
N ARG A 25 -4.25 0.60 -5.53
CA ARG A 25 -4.29 -0.87 -5.61
C ARG A 25 -2.89 -1.47 -5.56
N GLN A 26 -1.97 -0.92 -6.34
CA GLN A 26 -0.62 -1.43 -6.49
C GLN A 26 0.23 -1.07 -5.27
N SER A 27 0.13 0.17 -4.78
CA SER A 27 0.88 0.60 -3.59
C SER A 27 0.49 -0.22 -2.36
N LEU A 28 -0.82 -0.47 -2.17
CA LEU A 28 -1.31 -1.27 -1.05
C LEU A 28 -0.90 -2.74 -1.15
N ALA A 29 -1.06 -3.35 -2.33
CA ALA A 29 -0.64 -4.73 -2.54
C ALA A 29 0.87 -4.92 -2.36
N MET A 30 1.67 -3.99 -2.88
CA MET A 30 3.12 -4.05 -2.74
C MET A 30 3.54 -3.85 -1.29
N PHE A 31 2.90 -2.93 -0.56
CA PHE A 31 3.23 -2.68 0.83
C PHE A 31 2.86 -3.83 1.78
N GLU A 32 1.75 -4.51 1.51
CA GLU A 32 1.24 -5.59 2.38
C GLU A 32 1.84 -6.96 2.05
N SER A 33 2.00 -7.30 0.76
CA SER A 33 2.47 -8.63 0.35
C SER A 33 3.69 -8.63 -0.57
N GLY A 34 4.06 -7.48 -1.15
CA GLY A 34 5.11 -7.37 -2.16
C GLY A 34 4.59 -7.54 -3.60
N ALA A 35 3.28 -7.65 -3.81
CA ALA A 35 2.71 -7.72 -5.15
C ALA A 35 2.88 -6.39 -5.92
N SER A 36 3.71 -6.36 -6.95
CA SER A 36 4.00 -5.16 -7.75
C SER A 36 3.16 -5.02 -9.02
N GLY A 37 2.31 -6.01 -9.34
CA GLY A 37 1.51 -6.02 -10.57
C GLY A 37 0.11 -6.59 -10.39
N ALA A 38 -0.74 -6.43 -11.41
CA ALA A 38 -2.11 -6.91 -11.40
C ALA A 38 -2.23 -8.45 -11.56
N ALA A 39 -1.25 -9.07 -12.21
CA ALA A 39 -1.24 -10.51 -12.45
C ALA A 39 -1.25 -11.31 -11.14
N ARG A 40 -1.85 -12.50 -11.19
CA ARG A 40 -1.81 -13.47 -10.10
C ARG A 40 -0.39 -13.97 -9.89
N GLY A 41 0.01 -14.16 -8.63
CA GLY A 41 1.35 -14.64 -8.28
C GLY A 41 1.47 -15.10 -6.84
N ALA A 42 2.71 -15.37 -6.40
CA ALA A 42 3.00 -15.90 -5.07
C ALA A 42 2.46 -15.03 -3.92
N ALA A 43 2.38 -13.71 -4.13
CA ALA A 43 1.85 -12.77 -3.16
C ALA A 43 0.35 -12.98 -2.85
N ASP A 44 -0.43 -13.56 -3.77
CA ASP A 44 -1.85 -13.87 -3.54
C ASP A 44 -2.05 -15.00 -2.54
N LEU A 45 -1.11 -15.95 -2.55
CA LEU A 45 -1.12 -17.12 -1.66
C LEU A 45 -0.57 -16.78 -0.27
N LYS A 46 0.06 -15.61 -0.10
CA LYS A 46 0.71 -15.22 1.15
C LYS A 46 -0.32 -15.12 2.27
N ARG A 47 0.01 -15.75 3.40
CA ARG A 47 -0.76 -15.64 4.64
C ARG A 47 0.04 -14.83 5.65
N GLY A 48 -0.62 -13.87 6.29
CA GLY A 48 0.00 -13.05 7.32
C GLY A 48 0.17 -13.83 8.62
N GLY A 49 0.97 -13.27 9.54
CA GLY A 49 1.32 -13.93 10.80
C GLY A 49 0.13 -14.19 11.73
N SER A 50 -0.99 -13.48 11.53
CA SER A 50 -2.23 -13.66 12.29
C SER A 50 -3.31 -14.38 11.48
N GLY A 51 -2.97 -14.95 10.32
CA GLY A 51 -3.90 -15.61 9.42
C GLY A 51 -4.55 -14.68 8.39
N GLU A 52 -3.99 -13.49 8.18
CA GLU A 52 -4.41 -12.59 7.11
C GLU A 52 -4.34 -13.28 5.74
N VAL A 53 -5.31 -13.01 4.86
CA VAL A 53 -5.42 -13.62 3.52
C VAL A 53 -5.26 -12.57 2.43
N SER A 54 -5.07 -13.04 1.19
CA SER A 54 -4.89 -12.23 -0.03
C SER A 54 -3.62 -11.38 -0.07
N ARG A 55 -3.34 -10.83 -1.25
CA ARG A 55 -2.27 -9.83 -1.47
C ARG A 55 -2.42 -8.56 -0.63
N PHE A 56 -3.59 -8.28 -0.07
CA PHE A 56 -3.85 -7.11 0.75
C PHE A 56 -3.81 -7.39 2.26
N GLN A 57 -3.54 -8.63 2.68
CA GLN A 57 -3.42 -9.03 4.09
C GLN A 57 -4.67 -8.65 4.91
N ILE A 58 -5.83 -9.12 4.47
CA ILE A 58 -7.14 -8.89 5.11
C ILE A 58 -7.41 -10.02 6.10
N MET A 59 -7.86 -9.72 7.32
CA MET A 59 -8.32 -10.76 8.25
C MET A 59 -9.57 -11.47 7.71
N PRO A 60 -9.67 -12.81 7.78
CA PRO A 60 -10.85 -13.55 7.29
C PRO A 60 -12.18 -13.02 7.81
N ASP A 61 -12.28 -12.70 9.10
CA ASP A 61 -13.51 -12.16 9.68
C ASP A 61 -13.88 -10.80 9.11
N VAL A 62 -12.89 -9.96 8.79
CA VAL A 62 -13.12 -8.69 8.10
C VAL A 62 -13.54 -8.95 6.66
N TRP A 63 -12.89 -9.88 5.96
CA TRP A 63 -13.29 -10.25 4.60
C TRP A 63 -14.76 -10.69 4.54
N HIS A 64 -15.18 -11.54 5.48
CA HIS A 64 -16.55 -12.07 5.53
C HIS A 64 -17.63 -11.02 5.80
N GLN A 65 -17.27 -9.87 6.37
CA GLN A 65 -18.19 -8.74 6.49
C GLN A 65 -18.49 -8.06 5.13
N TYR A 66 -17.61 -8.22 4.14
CA TYR A 66 -17.70 -7.52 2.84
C TYR A 66 -17.89 -8.45 1.63
N SER A 67 -17.69 -9.76 1.79
CA SER A 67 -17.85 -10.76 0.73
C SER A 67 -18.15 -12.15 1.27
N ARG A 68 -18.96 -12.89 0.51
CA ARG A 68 -19.20 -14.33 0.71
C ARG A 68 -18.22 -15.22 -0.06
N SER A 69 -17.51 -14.68 -1.05
CA SER A 69 -16.50 -15.44 -1.80
C SER A 69 -15.36 -15.85 -0.87
N ARG A 70 -14.77 -17.01 -1.14
CA ARG A 70 -13.55 -17.52 -0.49
C ARG A 70 -12.32 -17.43 -1.41
N ASP A 71 -12.45 -16.75 -2.55
CA ASP A 71 -11.39 -16.59 -3.55
C ASP A 71 -10.40 -15.50 -3.11
N TYR A 72 -9.76 -15.72 -1.97
CA TYR A 72 -8.78 -14.78 -1.40
C TYR A 72 -7.59 -14.55 -2.33
N ASP A 73 -7.29 -15.55 -3.15
CA ASP A 73 -6.11 -15.60 -4.00
C ASP A 73 -6.39 -15.09 -5.43
N ASP A 74 -7.62 -14.66 -5.71
CA ASP A 74 -7.98 -13.97 -6.95
C ASP A 74 -7.72 -12.46 -6.81
N PRO A 75 -6.82 -11.86 -7.61
CA PRO A 75 -6.39 -10.47 -7.45
C PRO A 75 -7.52 -9.44 -7.57
N ASP A 76 -8.50 -9.71 -8.44
CA ASP A 76 -9.59 -8.78 -8.72
C ASP A 76 -10.67 -8.88 -7.64
N THR A 77 -11.03 -10.09 -7.22
CA THR A 77 -11.91 -10.32 -6.07
C THR A 77 -11.31 -9.69 -4.81
N ALA A 78 -10.03 -9.92 -4.55
CA ALA A 78 -9.33 -9.32 -3.41
C ALA A 78 -9.35 -7.79 -3.45
N TRP A 79 -9.19 -7.18 -4.64
CA TRP A 79 -9.27 -5.73 -4.78
C TRP A 79 -10.69 -5.20 -4.59
N GLN A 80 -11.71 -5.89 -5.10
CA GLN A 80 -13.11 -5.51 -4.87
C GLN A 80 -13.44 -5.50 -3.37
N VAL A 81 -12.97 -6.49 -2.62
CA VAL A 81 -13.15 -6.54 -1.16
C VAL A 81 -12.36 -5.43 -0.46
N ALA A 82 -11.07 -5.28 -0.78
CA ALA A 82 -10.20 -4.26 -0.19
C ALA A 82 -10.75 -2.83 -0.41
N SER A 83 -11.18 -2.52 -1.63
CA SER A 83 -11.72 -1.22 -1.98
C SER A 83 -13.01 -0.88 -1.24
N ARG A 84 -13.92 -1.84 -1.02
CA ARG A 84 -15.13 -1.65 -0.21
C ARG A 84 -14.80 -1.36 1.25
N ILE A 85 -13.90 -2.16 1.84
CA ILE A 85 -13.41 -1.95 3.22
C ILE A 85 -12.85 -0.54 3.37
N LEU A 86 -11.95 -0.15 2.47
CA LEU A 86 -11.29 1.14 2.55
C LEU A 86 -12.26 2.30 2.31
N ASN A 87 -13.19 2.16 1.37
CA ASN A 87 -14.22 3.17 1.11
C ASN A 87 -15.06 3.46 2.37
N ASP A 88 -15.51 2.42 3.08
CA ASP A 88 -16.31 2.62 4.29
C ASP A 88 -15.51 3.25 5.44
N ARG A 89 -14.24 2.89 5.57
CA ARG A 89 -13.32 3.53 6.52
C ARG A 89 -13.06 5.00 6.16
N CYS A 90 -12.88 5.32 4.88
CA CYS A 90 -12.75 6.70 4.40
C CYS A 90 -14.04 7.52 4.61
N LYS A 91 -15.23 6.93 4.39
CA LYS A 91 -16.51 7.59 4.71
C LYS A 91 -16.61 7.94 6.20
N ARG A 92 -16.22 7.01 7.08
CA ARG A 92 -16.20 7.25 8.54
C ARG A 92 -15.23 8.37 8.91
N PHE A 93 -14.03 8.34 8.35
CA PHE A 93 -13.05 9.42 8.50
C PHE A 93 -13.60 10.78 8.07
N ARG A 94 -14.21 10.87 6.88
CA ARG A 94 -14.82 12.12 6.38
C ARG A 94 -15.93 12.62 7.29
N SER A 95 -16.79 11.72 7.76
CA SER A 95 -17.90 12.06 8.64
C SER A 95 -17.41 12.64 9.97
N ALA A 96 -16.27 12.15 10.48
CA ALA A 96 -15.69 12.60 11.74
C ALA A 96 -14.80 13.85 11.62
N THR A 97 -14.18 14.09 10.45
CA THR A 97 -13.14 15.11 10.28
C THR A 97 -13.50 16.23 9.30
N GLY A 98 -14.53 16.04 8.47
CA GLY A 98 -14.95 16.99 7.45
C GLY A 98 -14.03 17.07 6.22
N ARG A 99 -13.03 16.19 6.08
CA ARG A 99 -12.06 16.22 4.97
C ARG A 99 -11.70 14.83 4.47
N GLU A 100 -11.09 14.76 3.29
CA GLU A 100 -10.50 13.52 2.77
C GLU A 100 -9.23 13.12 3.54
N PRO A 101 -8.95 11.81 3.68
CA PRO A 101 -7.71 11.33 4.25
C PRO A 101 -6.55 11.52 3.26
N ASN A 102 -5.39 11.93 3.77
CA ASN A 102 -4.15 11.92 2.98
C ASN A 102 -3.56 10.49 2.87
N ALA A 103 -2.47 10.31 2.13
CA ALA A 103 -1.87 9.00 1.89
C ALA A 103 -1.44 8.25 3.17
N GLN A 104 -0.93 8.96 4.19
CA GLN A 104 -0.57 8.33 5.47
C GLN A 104 -1.83 7.86 6.20
N GLU A 105 -2.87 8.67 6.18
CA GLU A 105 -4.15 8.37 6.84
C GLU A 105 -4.89 7.24 6.15
N ILE A 106 -4.84 7.16 4.82
CA ILE A 106 -5.32 6.00 4.05
C ILE A 106 -4.66 4.72 4.55
N TYR A 107 -3.34 4.72 4.74
CA TYR A 107 -2.64 3.54 5.27
C TYR A 107 -3.03 3.21 6.70
N LEU A 108 -3.21 4.22 7.58
CA LEU A 108 -3.64 3.99 8.96
C LEU A 108 -5.07 3.45 9.03
N LEU A 109 -5.97 3.93 8.17
CA LEU A 109 -7.30 3.39 7.98
C LEU A 109 -7.21 1.93 7.50
N TRP A 110 -6.22 1.55 6.69
CA TRP A 110 -6.01 0.14 6.31
C TRP A 110 -5.46 -0.71 7.47
N ASN A 111 -4.31 -0.33 8.02
CA ASN A 111 -3.48 -1.16 8.87
C ASN A 111 -3.92 -1.18 10.34
N LYS A 112 -4.43 -0.06 10.87
CA LYS A 112 -4.83 0.09 12.28
C LYS A 112 -6.09 0.96 12.44
N PRO A 113 -7.22 0.61 11.79
CA PRO A 113 -8.42 1.45 11.76
C PRO A 113 -8.92 1.83 13.16
N GLY A 114 -9.10 0.85 14.06
CA GLY A 114 -9.61 1.11 15.40
C GLY A 114 -8.67 1.96 16.27
N SER A 115 -7.35 1.79 16.13
CA SER A 115 -6.38 2.61 16.87
C SER A 115 -6.33 4.04 16.36
N PHE A 116 -6.47 4.23 15.05
CA PHE A 116 -6.45 5.57 14.45
C PHE A 116 -7.76 6.32 14.74
N GLU A 117 -8.89 5.61 14.73
CA GLU A 117 -10.15 6.16 15.18
C GLU A 117 -10.13 6.53 16.67
N ALA A 118 -9.64 5.65 17.54
CA ALA A 118 -9.52 5.92 18.97
C ALA A 118 -8.61 7.13 19.28
N SER A 119 -7.70 7.49 18.36
CA SER A 119 -6.89 8.70 18.47
C SER A 119 -7.60 9.97 17.96
N GLY A 120 -8.88 9.86 17.60
CA GLY A 120 -9.67 10.95 17.01
C GLY A 120 -9.19 11.33 15.61
N PHE A 121 -8.63 10.38 14.87
CA PHE A 121 -7.99 10.61 13.58
C PHE A 121 -6.81 11.62 13.61
N VAL A 122 -6.20 11.80 14.79
CA VAL A 122 -5.03 12.70 14.95
C VAL A 122 -3.74 11.91 14.79
N LEU A 123 -2.97 12.20 13.74
CA LEU A 123 -1.70 11.53 13.44
C LEU A 123 -0.72 11.58 14.61
N SER A 124 -0.52 12.73 15.25
CA SER A 124 0.46 12.87 16.35
C SER A 124 0.17 11.99 17.56
N LYS A 125 -1.09 11.53 17.73
CA LYS A 125 -1.52 10.62 18.80
C LYS A 125 -1.35 9.13 18.44
N VAL A 126 -0.99 8.82 17.19
CA VAL A 126 -0.74 7.44 16.73
C VAL A 126 0.68 7.02 17.11
N LYS A 127 0.83 5.75 17.54
CA LYS A 127 2.12 5.15 17.90
C LYS A 127 3.18 5.42 16.81
N PRO A 128 4.41 5.85 17.17
CA PRO A 128 5.44 6.23 16.20
C PRO A 128 5.68 5.18 15.11
N LEU A 129 5.74 3.90 15.48
CA LEU A 129 5.92 2.79 14.54
C LEU A 129 4.86 2.76 13.42
N TYR A 130 3.59 3.03 13.74
CA TYR A 130 2.52 3.00 12.73
C TYR A 130 2.58 4.23 11.83
N ARG A 131 2.95 5.40 12.37
CA ARG A 131 3.20 6.60 11.58
C ARG A 131 4.36 6.43 10.61
N GLU A 132 5.45 5.81 11.06
CA GLU A 132 6.62 5.55 10.21
C GLU A 132 6.25 4.63 9.03
N ARG A 133 5.52 3.54 9.31
CA ARG A 133 4.99 2.65 8.27
C ARG A 133 4.07 3.40 7.29
N ALA A 134 3.15 4.22 7.80
CA ALA A 134 2.28 5.04 6.97
C ALA A 134 3.05 6.05 6.10
N GLY A 135 4.14 6.62 6.62
CA GLY A 135 5.05 7.48 5.85
C GLY A 135 5.73 6.74 4.70
N ARG A 136 6.20 5.51 4.93
CA ARG A 136 6.77 4.67 3.86
C ARG A 136 5.74 4.34 2.79
N PHE A 137 4.51 4.01 3.18
CA PHE A 137 3.42 3.80 2.23
C PHE A 137 3.12 5.07 1.43
N ALA A 138 3.06 6.23 2.08
CA ALA A 138 2.79 7.50 1.42
C ALA A 138 3.85 7.84 0.36
N ASN A 139 5.14 7.62 0.65
CA ASN A 139 6.23 7.81 -0.32
C ASN A 139 6.11 6.89 -1.55
N LEU A 140 5.47 5.73 -1.40
CA LEU A 140 5.25 4.79 -2.50
C LEU A 140 4.03 5.18 -3.34
N HIS A 141 2.95 5.59 -2.67
CA HIS A 141 1.68 5.89 -3.31
C HIS A 141 1.65 7.28 -3.95
N HIS A 142 2.40 8.23 -3.40
CA HIS A 142 2.51 9.59 -3.88
C HIS A 142 3.99 9.90 -4.14
N SER A 143 4.36 10.03 -5.41
CA SER A 143 5.67 10.56 -5.78
C SER A 143 5.72 12.03 -5.38
N ARG A 144 6.84 12.43 -4.78
CA ARG A 144 7.11 13.81 -4.37
C ARG A 144 7.15 14.76 -5.56
#